data_AF-A0A3R6CR59-F1
#
_entry.id   AF-A0A3R6CR59-F1
#
_cell.length_a   1.000
_cell.length_b   1.000
_cell.length_c   1.000
_cell.angle_alpha   90.00
_cell.angle_beta   90.00
_cell.angle_gamma   90.00
#
_symmetry.space_group_name_H-M   'P 1'
#
loop_
_entity.id
_entity.type
_entity.pdbx_description
1 polymer ?
#
loop_
_entity_poly.entity_id
_entity_poly.type
_entity_poly.pdbx_seq_one_letter_code
_entity_poly.pdbx_strand_id
1 'polypeptide(L)'
;MICQDIEQYRKDISDQLSTIQLDGCVIEENKRKPILLGLAIEYIQKRYDESMEGEENFEQRKCWRTDFIEYLKEIMSTETEGLIGAYLRSFVIECWEQIQDVNDSLDEKKSDMLECIRDNTAQWLFELGSNVQGQMQLLNTVSSQNQSKLENFCEMPITGRRDIIGQHYDSINNFLKYLWKIMIDINSDMLEEKMEITEKQRKRLMPQTYINSKKKNYISLKFPGDNVEDAVILANILGGSINTKMTNVFSRMKEFQPKKWYMEAGYRGKYLYTMKISDIKKSDKKGFEVTETDPNKFEIECMDCINIDENGWNKIEECDKCIFNDDCIKQKENKE
;
A
#
# COMPACT_ATOMS: atom_id res chain seq x y z
N MET A 1 -25.30 -2.15 7.26
CA MET A 1 -26.33 -1.53 6.38
C MET A 1 -25.83 -0.27 5.67
N ILE A 2 -24.74 0.37 6.13
CA ILE A 2 -24.11 1.53 5.46
C ILE A 2 -23.13 1.10 4.35
N CYS A 3 -22.42 -0.03 4.46
CA CYS A 3 -21.39 -0.39 3.46
C CYS A 3 -21.93 -0.90 2.11
N GLN A 4 -23.03 -1.67 2.10
CA GLN A 4 -23.74 -2.02 0.86
C GLN A 4 -24.19 -0.77 0.07
N ASP A 5 -24.35 0.36 0.75
CA ASP A 5 -24.71 1.63 0.14
C ASP A 5 -23.48 2.29 -0.52
N ILE A 6 -22.26 2.15 0.06
CA ILE A 6 -21.03 2.76 -0.47
C ILE A 6 -20.51 2.04 -1.71
N GLU A 7 -20.38 0.71 -1.70
CA GLU A 7 -19.94 -0.05 -2.89
C GLU A 7 -20.90 0.17 -4.06
N GLN A 8 -22.21 0.13 -3.78
CA GLN A 8 -23.26 0.38 -4.77
C GLN A 8 -23.22 1.83 -5.25
N TYR A 9 -23.08 2.82 -4.35
CA TYR A 9 -22.93 4.23 -4.71
C TYR A 9 -21.72 4.46 -5.62
N ARG A 10 -20.57 3.87 -5.29
CA ARG A 10 -19.35 3.97 -6.11
C ARG A 10 -19.56 3.37 -7.50
N LYS A 11 -20.22 2.21 -7.57
CA LYS A 11 -20.57 1.57 -8.84
C LYS A 11 -21.49 2.47 -9.66
N ASP A 12 -22.52 3.05 -9.05
CA ASP A 12 -23.47 3.95 -9.69
C ASP A 12 -22.77 5.22 -10.20
N ILE A 13 -21.89 5.83 -9.41
CA ILE A 13 -21.08 6.98 -9.83
C ILE A 13 -20.14 6.59 -10.97
N SER A 14 -19.46 5.45 -10.89
CA SER A 14 -18.57 4.97 -11.97
C SER A 14 -19.34 4.72 -13.27
N ASP A 15 -20.55 4.17 -13.17
CA ASP A 15 -21.45 3.95 -14.29
C ASP A 15 -21.88 5.29 -14.90
N GLN A 16 -22.30 6.26 -14.07
CA GLN A 16 -22.64 7.61 -14.53
C GLN A 16 -21.46 8.32 -15.19
N LEU A 17 -20.28 8.29 -14.60
CA LEU A 17 -19.06 8.88 -15.18
C LEU A 17 -18.74 8.26 -16.54
N SER A 18 -18.93 6.94 -16.70
CA SER A 18 -18.67 6.25 -17.96
C SER A 18 -19.57 6.69 -19.13
N THR A 19 -20.73 7.29 -18.83
CA THR A 19 -21.63 7.86 -19.86
C THR A 19 -21.13 9.17 -20.46
N ILE A 20 -20.16 9.84 -19.83
CA ILE A 20 -19.60 11.09 -20.33
C ILE A 20 -18.87 10.81 -21.64
N GLN A 21 -19.22 11.52 -22.72
CA GLN A 21 -18.51 11.40 -23.99
C GLN A 21 -17.22 12.23 -23.95
N LEU A 22 -16.09 11.54 -24.04
CA LEU A 22 -14.75 12.12 -24.06
C LEU A 22 -14.12 11.84 -25.42
N ASP A 23 -14.28 12.78 -26.35
CA ASP A 23 -13.69 12.67 -27.68
C ASP A 23 -12.17 12.53 -27.58
N GLY A 24 -11.58 11.57 -28.31
CA GLY A 24 -10.14 11.30 -28.25
C GLY A 24 -9.67 10.47 -27.04
N CYS A 25 -10.58 9.89 -26.26
CA CYS A 25 -10.23 8.99 -25.16
C CYS A 25 -9.40 7.78 -25.65
N VAL A 26 -8.19 7.63 -25.12
CA VAL A 26 -7.25 6.54 -25.46
C VAL A 26 -7.39 5.31 -24.54
N ILE A 27 -8.28 5.38 -23.55
CA ILE A 27 -8.50 4.34 -22.54
C ILE A 27 -9.55 3.32 -22.99
N GLU A 28 -9.22 2.04 -22.87
CA GLU A 28 -10.15 0.92 -23.10
C GLU A 28 -11.38 0.95 -22.19
N GLU A 29 -12.53 0.54 -22.71
CA GLU A 29 -13.84 0.69 -22.06
C GLU A 29 -13.95 -0.03 -20.71
N ASN A 30 -13.38 -1.24 -20.58
CA ASN A 30 -13.35 -2.02 -19.34
C ASN A 30 -12.43 -1.42 -18.26
N LYS A 31 -11.46 -0.58 -18.63
CA LYS A 31 -10.55 0.12 -17.71
C LYS A 31 -10.99 1.54 -17.41
N ARG A 32 -11.96 2.04 -18.17
CA ARG A 32 -12.42 3.44 -18.14
C ARG A 32 -13.05 3.84 -16.81
N LYS A 33 -13.91 2.98 -16.26
CA LYS A 33 -14.65 3.21 -15.01
C LYS A 33 -13.75 3.50 -13.80
N PRO A 34 -12.79 2.63 -13.43
CA PRO A 34 -11.94 2.89 -12.27
C PRO A 34 -11.05 4.14 -12.44
N ILE A 35 -10.57 4.42 -13.66
CA ILE A 35 -9.76 5.63 -13.93
C ILE A 35 -10.61 6.90 -13.78
N LEU A 36 -11.79 6.93 -14.39
CA LEU A 36 -12.72 8.06 -14.26
C LEU A 36 -13.07 8.35 -12.80
N LEU A 37 -13.32 7.31 -12.02
CA LEU A 37 -13.62 7.44 -10.60
C LEU A 37 -12.41 8.00 -9.83
N GLY A 38 -11.20 7.47 -10.07
CA GLY A 38 -9.97 7.97 -9.44
C GLY A 38 -9.71 9.45 -9.75
N LEU A 39 -9.90 9.85 -11.01
CA LEU A 39 -9.79 11.24 -11.45
C LEU A 39 -10.87 12.14 -10.84
N ALA A 40 -12.10 11.65 -10.71
CA ALA A 40 -13.19 12.38 -10.06
C ALA A 40 -12.88 12.64 -8.58
N ILE A 41 -12.41 11.61 -7.87
CA ILE A 41 -12.00 11.73 -6.48
C ILE A 41 -10.86 12.74 -6.33
N GLU A 42 -9.83 12.67 -7.18
CA GLU A 42 -8.73 13.65 -7.18
C GLU A 42 -9.21 15.08 -7.41
N TYR A 43 -10.06 15.28 -8.42
CA TYR A 43 -10.58 16.58 -8.78
C TYR A 43 -11.37 17.23 -7.65
N ILE A 44 -12.14 16.43 -6.92
CA ILE A 44 -12.87 16.89 -5.73
C ILE A 44 -11.89 17.11 -4.58
N GLN A 45 -11.09 16.12 -4.19
CA GLN A 45 -10.17 16.22 -3.05
C GLN A 45 -9.26 17.44 -3.15
N LYS A 46 -8.63 17.72 -4.31
CA LYS A 46 -7.78 18.91 -4.52
C LYS A 46 -8.47 20.23 -4.21
N ARG A 47 -9.79 20.33 -4.36
CA ARG A 47 -10.57 21.54 -4.04
C ARG A 47 -10.90 21.69 -2.57
N TYR A 48 -10.76 20.61 -1.80
CA TYR A 48 -11.04 20.56 -0.37
C TYR A 48 -9.76 20.39 0.47
N ASP A 49 -8.59 20.14 -0.14
CA ASP A 49 -7.33 19.81 0.56
C ASP A 49 -6.44 21.01 0.95
N GLU A 50 -6.89 22.26 0.79
CA GLU A 50 -6.09 23.43 1.18
C GLU A 50 -6.74 24.29 2.26
N SER A 51 -5.89 24.67 3.22
CA SER A 51 -6.07 25.60 4.33
C SER A 51 -6.64 26.96 3.91
N MET A 52 -7.96 27.07 3.74
CA MET A 52 -8.59 28.33 3.32
C MET A 52 -9.71 28.73 4.27
N GLU A 53 -9.45 29.73 5.11
CA GLU A 53 -10.46 30.43 5.94
C GLU A 53 -11.10 31.59 5.13
N GLY A 54 -12.43 31.76 5.16
CA GLY A 54 -13.14 32.94 4.61
C GLY A 54 -14.28 32.65 3.62
N GLU A 55 -15.10 33.65 3.30
CA GLU A 55 -16.28 33.57 2.40
C GLU A 55 -15.95 33.51 0.89
N GLU A 56 -14.73 33.89 0.47
CA GLU A 56 -14.26 33.73 -0.93
C GLU A 56 -14.15 32.25 -1.37
N ASN A 57 -14.32 31.31 -0.43
CA ASN A 57 -14.21 29.86 -0.60
C ASN A 57 -15.33 29.19 -1.41
N PHE A 58 -16.57 29.69 -1.35
CA PHE A 58 -17.69 28.90 -1.88
C PHE A 58 -17.65 28.81 -3.41
N GLU A 59 -17.23 29.91 -4.07
CA GLU A 59 -17.06 29.94 -5.52
C GLU A 59 -15.90 29.06 -6.00
N GLN A 60 -14.81 28.95 -5.23
CA GLN A 60 -13.67 28.09 -5.56
C GLN A 60 -13.97 26.59 -5.37
N ARG A 61 -14.92 26.27 -4.48
CA ARG A 61 -15.44 24.90 -4.29
C ARG A 61 -16.51 24.51 -5.31
N LYS A 62 -17.07 25.45 -6.07
CA LYS A 62 -18.05 25.12 -7.12
C LYS A 62 -17.38 24.28 -8.19
N CYS A 63 -18.01 23.14 -8.45
CA CYS A 63 -17.64 22.27 -9.55
C CYS A 63 -18.55 22.58 -10.73
N TRP A 64 -18.05 23.35 -11.71
CA TRP A 64 -18.74 23.51 -12.97
C TRP A 64 -18.58 22.23 -13.78
N ARG A 65 -19.70 21.72 -14.30
CA ARG A 65 -19.71 20.50 -15.14
C ARG A 65 -18.78 20.62 -16.34
N THR A 66 -18.68 21.82 -16.93
CA THR A 66 -17.79 22.12 -18.06
C THR A 66 -16.33 21.87 -17.70
N ASP A 67 -15.87 22.47 -16.60
CA ASP A 67 -14.48 22.43 -16.15
C ASP A 67 -14.09 21.01 -15.73
N PHE A 68 -15.03 20.30 -15.10
CA PHE A 68 -14.83 18.90 -14.75
C PHE A 68 -14.70 18.01 -15.99
N ILE A 69 -15.58 18.18 -16.98
CA ILE A 69 -15.50 17.42 -18.23
C ILE A 69 -14.22 17.77 -19.00
N GLU A 70 -13.82 19.04 -19.03
CA GLU A 70 -12.58 19.47 -19.69
C GLU A 70 -11.34 18.87 -19.03
N TYR A 71 -11.27 18.89 -17.69
CA TYR A 71 -10.25 18.18 -16.91
C TYR A 71 -10.19 16.69 -17.25
N LEU A 72 -11.34 16.00 -17.28
CA LEU A 72 -11.40 14.60 -17.67
C LEU A 72 -10.94 14.40 -19.12
N LYS A 73 -11.37 15.26 -20.05
CA LYS A 73 -10.97 15.19 -21.47
C LYS A 73 -9.47 15.34 -21.61
N GLU A 74 -8.86 16.34 -20.97
CA GLU A 74 -7.43 16.62 -21.06
C GLU A 74 -6.61 15.40 -20.61
N ILE A 75 -6.93 14.84 -19.45
CA ILE A 75 -6.20 13.69 -18.90
C ILE A 75 -6.52 12.39 -19.63
N MET A 76 -7.77 12.18 -20.06
CA MET A 76 -8.16 10.92 -20.72
C MET A 76 -7.84 10.86 -22.21
N SER A 77 -7.58 12.00 -22.85
CA SER A 77 -7.12 12.07 -24.23
C SER A 77 -5.60 12.04 -24.37
N THR A 78 -4.86 12.13 -23.27
CA THR A 78 -3.40 12.07 -23.24
C THR A 78 -2.92 10.93 -22.36
N GLU A 79 -2.11 10.01 -22.90
CA GLU A 79 -1.45 9.03 -22.05
C GLU A 79 -0.40 9.75 -21.18
N THR A 80 -0.74 10.02 -19.92
CA THR A 80 0.19 10.59 -18.93
C THR A 80 0.40 9.62 -17.78
N GLU A 81 1.52 9.76 -17.06
CA GLU A 81 1.77 8.95 -15.84
C GLU A 81 0.68 9.17 -14.78
N GLY A 82 0.03 10.34 -14.78
CA GLY A 82 -1.10 10.65 -13.90
C GLY A 82 -2.24 9.64 -14.02
N LEU A 83 -2.42 8.99 -15.17
CA LEU A 83 -3.41 7.91 -15.34
C LEU A 83 -3.07 6.68 -14.50
N ILE A 84 -1.78 6.32 -14.38
CA ILE A 84 -1.34 5.23 -13.53
C ILE A 84 -1.49 5.62 -12.05
N GLY A 85 -1.15 6.87 -11.71
CA GLY A 85 -1.43 7.43 -10.38
C GLY A 85 -2.90 7.33 -9.99
N ALA A 86 -3.81 7.76 -10.87
CA ALA A 86 -5.25 7.69 -10.65
C ALA A 86 -5.76 6.25 -10.55
N TYR A 87 -5.20 5.33 -11.34
CA TYR A 87 -5.54 3.91 -11.26
C TYR A 87 -5.11 3.29 -9.92
N LEU A 88 -3.91 3.61 -9.44
CA LEU A 88 -3.45 3.17 -8.12
C LEU A 88 -4.26 3.79 -6.98
N ARG A 89 -4.74 5.03 -7.14
CA ARG A 89 -5.67 5.65 -6.19
C ARG A 89 -6.96 4.86 -6.08
N SER A 90 -7.49 4.31 -7.17
CA SER A 90 -8.69 3.46 -7.08
C SER A 90 -8.44 2.19 -6.27
N PHE A 91 -7.23 1.61 -6.33
CA PHE A 91 -6.87 0.44 -5.51
C PHE A 91 -6.87 0.75 -4.01
N VAL A 92 -6.46 1.97 -3.62
CA VAL A 92 -6.51 2.41 -2.23
C VAL A 92 -7.96 2.46 -1.72
N ILE A 93 -8.87 3.02 -2.52
CA ILE A 93 -10.30 3.08 -2.16
C ILE A 93 -10.91 1.67 -2.09
N GLU A 94 -10.61 0.80 -3.06
CA GLU A 94 -11.04 -0.61 -3.06
C GLU A 94 -10.53 -1.36 -1.82
N CYS A 95 -9.26 -1.16 -1.44
CA CYS A 95 -8.68 -1.79 -0.26
C CYS A 95 -9.41 -1.35 1.02
N TRP A 96 -9.75 -0.07 1.14
CA TRP A 96 -10.48 0.45 2.29
C TRP A 96 -11.91 -0.09 2.36
N GLU A 97 -12.65 -0.09 1.24
CA GLU A 97 -14.00 -0.67 1.16
C GLU A 97 -13.99 -2.13 1.61
N GLN A 98 -13.07 -2.95 1.07
CA GLN A 98 -12.92 -4.35 1.46
C GLN A 98 -12.69 -4.54 2.96
N ILE A 99 -11.95 -3.63 3.62
CA ILE A 99 -11.74 -3.69 5.06
C ILE A 99 -13.03 -3.36 5.80
N GLN A 100 -13.74 -2.31 5.39
CA GLN A 100 -15.00 -1.91 6.01
C GLN A 100 -16.09 -2.98 5.86
N ASP A 101 -16.21 -3.60 4.68
CA ASP A 101 -17.26 -4.59 4.37
C ASP A 101 -17.15 -5.86 5.19
N VAL A 102 -15.93 -6.30 5.53
CA VAL A 102 -15.69 -7.51 6.32
C VAL A 102 -15.52 -7.20 7.82
N ASN A 103 -15.66 -5.95 8.23
CA ASN A 103 -15.55 -5.55 9.64
C ASN A 103 -16.76 -4.71 10.08
N ASP A 104 -17.95 -5.30 10.04
CA ASP A 104 -19.24 -4.69 10.46
C ASP A 104 -19.24 -4.09 11.88
N SER A 105 -18.25 -4.44 12.70
CA SER A 105 -18.09 -3.97 14.09
C SER A 105 -16.86 -3.10 14.32
N LEU A 106 -16.21 -2.59 13.27
CA LEU A 106 -15.02 -1.74 13.41
C LEU A 106 -15.35 -0.55 14.31
N ASP A 107 -14.54 -0.35 15.36
CA ASP A 107 -14.69 0.78 16.28
C ASP A 107 -14.64 2.11 15.51
N GLU A 108 -15.53 3.05 15.87
CA GLU A 108 -15.71 4.32 15.16
C GLU A 108 -14.39 5.11 15.07
N LYS A 109 -13.63 5.20 16.16
CA LYS A 109 -12.34 5.91 16.16
C LYS A 109 -11.30 5.23 15.28
N LYS A 110 -11.33 3.89 15.22
CA LYS A 110 -10.47 3.14 14.30
C LYS A 110 -10.88 3.34 12.86
N SER A 111 -12.18 3.44 12.58
CA SER A 111 -12.69 3.77 11.26
C SER A 111 -12.21 5.16 10.83
N ASP A 112 -12.35 6.18 11.68
CA ASP A 112 -11.88 7.55 11.40
C ASP A 112 -10.37 7.60 11.14
N MET A 113 -9.59 6.88 11.96
CA MET A 113 -8.15 6.76 11.79
C MET A 113 -7.79 6.09 10.46
N LEU A 114 -8.50 5.02 10.11
CA LEU A 114 -8.32 4.29 8.86
C LEU A 114 -8.70 5.15 7.65
N GLU A 115 -9.75 5.97 7.74
CA GLU A 115 -10.12 6.94 6.69
C GLU A 115 -9.02 7.98 6.48
N CYS A 116 -8.43 8.52 7.55
CA CYS A 116 -7.31 9.44 7.44
C CYS A 116 -6.09 8.77 6.80
N ILE A 117 -5.78 7.53 7.18
CA ILE A 117 -4.71 6.73 6.56
C ILE A 117 -5.00 6.48 5.08
N ARG A 118 -6.24 6.13 4.72
CA ARG A 118 -6.70 5.93 3.34
C ARG A 118 -6.42 7.17 2.49
N ASP A 119 -6.85 8.34 2.94
CA ASP A 119 -6.72 9.58 2.17
C ASP A 119 -5.26 9.97 1.96
N ASN A 120 -4.45 9.89 3.02
CA ASN A 120 -3.00 10.10 2.93
C ASN A 120 -2.32 9.09 1.98
N THR A 121 -2.76 7.83 2.01
CA THR A 121 -2.24 6.78 1.14
C THR A 121 -2.67 7.00 -0.32
N ALA A 122 -3.91 7.43 -0.56
CA ALA A 122 -4.43 7.73 -1.89
C ALA A 122 -3.65 8.87 -2.56
N GLN A 123 -3.26 9.88 -1.78
CA GLN A 123 -2.40 10.96 -2.26
C GLN A 123 -0.97 10.48 -2.52
N TRP A 124 -0.36 9.80 -1.56
CA TRP A 124 0.99 9.24 -1.69
C TRP A 124 1.14 8.30 -2.90
N LEU A 125 0.21 7.36 -3.07
CA LEU A 125 0.30 6.35 -4.11
C LEU A 125 0.00 6.93 -5.50
N PHE A 126 -0.82 7.99 -5.57
CA PHE A 126 -0.99 8.77 -6.79
C PHE A 126 0.31 9.45 -7.20
N GLU A 127 1.00 10.12 -6.27
CA GLU A 127 2.29 10.79 -6.53
C GLU A 127 3.36 9.78 -6.95
N LEU A 128 3.45 8.65 -6.22
CA LEU A 128 4.35 7.55 -6.55
C LEU A 128 4.05 6.98 -7.95
N GLY A 129 2.77 6.74 -8.22
CA GLY A 129 2.27 6.19 -9.48
C GLY A 129 2.38 7.13 -10.67
N SER A 130 2.40 8.44 -10.44
CA SER A 130 2.57 9.47 -11.47
C SER A 130 4.04 9.66 -11.90
N ASN A 131 4.91 8.75 -11.48
CA ASN A 131 6.33 8.76 -11.80
C ASN A 131 6.79 7.34 -12.18
N VAL A 132 7.42 7.17 -13.34
CA VAL A 132 7.89 5.85 -13.82
C VAL A 132 8.82 5.14 -12.83
N GLN A 133 9.71 5.89 -12.16
CA GLN A 133 10.59 5.31 -11.14
C GLN A 133 9.82 4.93 -9.88
N GLY A 134 8.80 5.70 -9.49
CA GLY A 134 7.90 5.35 -8.40
C GLY A 134 7.06 4.11 -8.70
N GLN A 135 6.60 3.94 -9.93
CA GLN A 135 5.93 2.71 -10.39
C GLN A 135 6.85 1.49 -10.26
N MET A 136 8.10 1.62 -10.71
CA MET A 136 9.10 0.55 -10.56
C MET A 136 9.44 0.29 -9.09
N GLN A 137 9.51 1.34 -8.26
CA GLN A 137 9.71 1.24 -6.82
C GLN A 137 8.61 0.41 -6.16
N LEU A 138 7.34 0.65 -6.53
CA LEU A 138 6.20 -0.14 -6.06
C LEU A 138 6.32 -1.61 -6.51
N LEU A 139 6.58 -1.86 -7.80
CA LEU A 139 6.67 -3.22 -8.33
C LEU A 139 7.84 -4.02 -7.73
N ASN A 140 8.99 -3.40 -7.50
CA ASN A 140 10.10 -4.03 -6.81
C ASN A 140 9.72 -4.50 -5.41
N THR A 141 8.86 -3.75 -4.74
CA THR A 141 8.35 -4.04 -3.39
C THR A 141 7.35 -5.20 -3.40
N VAL A 142 6.32 -5.13 -4.24
CA VAL A 142 5.15 -6.02 -4.14
C VAL A 142 5.18 -7.22 -5.09
N SER A 143 5.97 -7.19 -6.16
CA SER A 143 5.91 -8.23 -7.19
C SER A 143 6.60 -9.53 -6.76
N SER A 144 5.92 -10.68 -6.92
CA SER A 144 6.56 -12.01 -6.80
C SER A 144 7.09 -12.57 -8.13
N GLN A 145 7.03 -11.78 -9.21
CA GLN A 145 7.51 -12.19 -10.53
C GLN A 145 9.05 -12.14 -10.60
N ASN A 146 9.65 -12.88 -11.52
CA ASN A 146 11.11 -12.87 -11.70
C ASN A 146 11.58 -11.58 -12.41
N GLN A 147 12.90 -11.34 -12.43
CA GLN A 147 13.48 -10.13 -13.01
C GLN A 147 13.06 -9.92 -14.47
N SER A 148 13.06 -10.97 -15.29
CA SER A 148 12.75 -10.87 -16.72
C SER A 148 11.33 -10.37 -17.02
N LYS A 149 10.41 -10.46 -16.05
CA LYS A 149 9.04 -9.95 -16.22
C LYS A 149 8.91 -8.45 -15.99
N LEU A 150 9.85 -7.86 -15.27
CA LEU A 150 9.92 -6.41 -15.03
C LEU A 150 11.05 -5.77 -15.84
N GLU A 151 11.74 -6.55 -16.66
CA GLU A 151 12.77 -6.07 -17.57
C GLU A 151 12.13 -5.13 -18.60
N ASN A 152 12.79 -3.99 -18.82
CA ASN A 152 12.33 -2.91 -19.69
C ASN A 152 10.97 -2.28 -19.30
N PHE A 153 10.50 -2.46 -18.05
CA PHE A 153 9.23 -1.89 -17.60
C PHE A 153 9.18 -0.37 -17.79
N CYS A 154 10.26 0.32 -17.45
CA CYS A 154 10.36 1.79 -17.54
C CYS A 154 10.22 2.31 -18.98
N GLU A 155 10.58 1.50 -19.97
CA GLU A 155 10.56 1.82 -21.40
C GLU A 155 9.23 1.47 -22.08
N MET A 156 8.32 0.78 -21.39
CA MET A 156 7.02 0.40 -21.95
C MET A 156 6.11 1.63 -22.19
N PRO A 157 5.09 1.51 -23.06
CA PRO A 157 3.99 2.48 -23.09
C PRO A 157 3.23 2.52 -21.75
N ILE A 158 2.55 3.62 -21.48
CA ILE A 158 1.78 3.83 -20.23
C ILE A 158 0.72 2.73 -20.05
N THR A 159 0.04 2.35 -21.13
CA THR A 159 -0.91 1.22 -21.15
C THR A 159 -0.26 -0.10 -20.70
N GLY A 160 0.90 -0.44 -21.25
CA GLY A 160 1.65 -1.64 -20.86
C GLY A 160 2.08 -1.62 -19.40
N ARG A 161 2.58 -0.49 -18.90
CA ARG A 161 2.94 -0.33 -17.48
C ARG A 161 1.72 -0.46 -16.56
N ARG A 162 0.61 0.18 -16.91
CA ARG A 162 -0.66 0.09 -16.18
C ARG A 162 -1.16 -1.35 -16.09
N ASP A 163 -1.09 -2.12 -17.18
CA ASP A 163 -1.57 -3.50 -17.20
C ASP A 163 -0.70 -4.40 -16.32
N ILE A 164 0.62 -4.21 -16.30
CA ILE A 164 1.52 -4.90 -15.38
C ILE A 164 1.19 -4.54 -13.92
N ILE A 165 0.98 -3.26 -13.62
CA ILE A 165 0.57 -2.83 -12.27
C ILE A 165 -0.76 -3.49 -11.88
N GLY A 166 -1.73 -3.55 -12.80
CA GLY A 166 -3.02 -4.19 -12.58
C GLY A 166 -2.92 -5.68 -12.27
N GLN A 167 -1.96 -6.41 -12.86
CA GLN A 167 -1.69 -7.82 -12.53
C GLN A 167 -1.20 -8.02 -11.09
N HIS A 168 -0.76 -6.95 -10.42
CA HIS A 168 -0.27 -6.99 -9.04
C HIS A 168 -1.28 -6.42 -8.04
N TYR A 169 -2.56 -6.24 -8.44
CA TYR A 169 -3.63 -5.74 -7.57
C TYR A 169 -3.64 -6.42 -6.19
N ASP A 170 -3.70 -7.75 -6.14
CA ASP A 170 -3.75 -8.50 -4.86
C ASP A 170 -2.49 -8.29 -4.01
N SER A 171 -1.33 -8.13 -4.64
CA SER A 171 -0.06 -7.90 -3.93
C SER A 171 0.01 -6.48 -3.36
N ILE A 172 -0.51 -5.50 -4.10
CA ILE A 172 -0.65 -4.11 -3.62
C ILE A 172 -1.67 -4.06 -2.49
N ASN A 173 -2.83 -4.70 -2.65
CA ASN A 173 -3.90 -4.75 -1.65
C ASN A 173 -3.39 -5.32 -0.32
N ASN A 174 -2.71 -6.47 -0.34
CA ASN A 174 -2.15 -7.03 0.89
C ASN A 174 -1.06 -6.14 1.50
N PHE A 175 -0.19 -5.55 0.68
CA PHE A 175 0.82 -4.60 1.16
C PHE A 175 0.17 -3.43 1.91
N LEU A 176 -0.89 -2.84 1.35
CA LEU A 176 -1.64 -1.75 1.98
C LEU A 176 -2.27 -2.20 3.30
N LYS A 177 -2.92 -3.37 3.33
CA LYS A 177 -3.55 -3.91 4.54
C LYS A 177 -2.55 -4.06 5.70
N TYR A 178 -1.37 -4.65 5.47
CA TYR A 178 -0.35 -4.74 6.52
C TYR A 178 0.22 -3.39 6.92
N LEU A 179 0.52 -2.52 5.94
CA LEU A 179 1.02 -1.19 6.22
C LEU A 179 0.06 -0.41 7.12
N TRP A 180 -1.22 -0.38 6.75
CA TRP A 180 -2.26 0.33 7.51
C TRP A 180 -2.50 -0.29 8.87
N LYS A 181 -2.52 -1.62 8.98
CA LYS A 181 -2.68 -2.30 10.26
C LYS A 181 -1.55 -1.95 11.23
N ILE A 182 -0.30 -2.02 10.76
CA ILE A 182 0.88 -1.62 11.57
C ILE A 182 0.78 -0.14 11.94
N MET A 183 0.39 0.74 11.01
CA MET A 183 0.21 2.17 11.29
C MET A 183 -0.87 2.42 12.36
N ILE A 184 -1.98 1.68 12.35
CA ILE A 184 -3.00 1.78 13.41
C ILE A 184 -2.42 1.30 14.75
N ASP A 185 -1.73 0.17 14.75
CA ASP A 185 -1.20 -0.45 15.97
C ASP A 185 -0.19 0.43 16.69
N ILE A 186 0.79 0.98 15.98
CA ILE A 186 1.83 1.85 16.55
C ILE A 186 1.31 3.25 16.96
N ASN A 187 0.10 3.61 16.52
CA ASN A 187 -0.53 4.90 16.85
C ASN A 187 -1.80 4.72 17.68
N SER A 188 -1.97 3.55 18.31
CA SER A 188 -3.14 3.22 19.12
C SER A 188 -3.33 4.15 20.33
N ASP A 189 -2.27 4.83 20.79
CA ASP A 189 -2.33 5.90 21.79
C ASP A 189 -3.29 7.03 21.38
N MET A 190 -3.44 7.28 20.08
CA MET A 190 -4.36 8.30 19.54
C MET A 190 -5.84 7.93 19.72
N LEU A 191 -6.16 6.65 19.93
CA LEU A 191 -7.54 6.19 20.14
C LEU A 191 -8.05 6.51 21.56
N GLU A 192 -7.15 6.69 22.52
CA GLU A 192 -7.49 7.01 23.92
C GLU A 192 -7.78 8.50 24.13
N GLU A 193 -7.20 9.37 23.28
CA GLU A 193 -7.37 10.81 23.37
C GLU A 193 -8.76 11.26 22.86
N LYS A 194 -9.39 12.21 23.56
CA LYS A 194 -10.72 12.77 23.22
C LYS A 194 -10.67 13.92 22.21
N MET A 195 -9.60 14.06 21.42
CA MET A 195 -9.33 15.32 20.71
C MET A 195 -9.36 15.19 19.19
N GLU A 196 -9.76 16.30 18.55
CA GLU A 196 -9.58 16.53 17.12
C GLU A 196 -8.12 16.24 16.73
N ILE A 197 -7.92 15.49 15.65
CA ILE A 197 -6.60 15.07 15.17
C ILE A 197 -5.76 16.33 14.89
N THR A 198 -4.74 16.57 15.72
CA THR A 198 -3.79 17.67 15.52
C THR A 198 -2.97 17.45 14.27
N GLU A 199 -2.35 18.52 13.75
CA GLU A 199 -1.45 18.42 12.60
C GLU A 199 -0.29 17.43 12.81
N LYS A 200 0.23 17.36 14.05
CA LYS A 200 1.27 16.39 14.42
C LYS A 200 0.75 14.95 14.37
N GLN A 201 -0.49 14.73 14.79
CA GLN A 201 -1.15 13.44 14.73
C GLN A 201 -1.48 13.03 13.29
N ARG A 202 -1.95 13.96 12.45
CA ARG A 202 -2.16 13.71 11.00
C ARG A 202 -0.90 13.22 10.33
N LYS A 203 0.26 13.83 10.62
CA LYS A 203 1.55 13.37 10.08
C LYS A 203 1.88 11.93 10.46
N ARG A 204 1.53 11.47 11.67
CA ARG A 204 1.72 10.06 12.07
C ARG A 204 0.85 9.10 11.24
N LEU A 205 -0.23 9.58 10.62
CA LEU A 205 -1.12 8.78 9.77
C LEU A 205 -0.74 8.85 8.28
N MET A 206 0.36 9.51 7.94
CA MET A 206 0.90 9.53 6.58
C MET A 206 1.89 8.37 6.37
N PRO A 207 1.73 7.52 5.34
CA PRO A 207 2.71 6.47 5.01
C PRO A 207 4.14 7.00 4.89
N GLN A 208 4.30 8.20 4.32
CA GLN A 208 5.59 8.87 4.11
C GLN A 208 6.38 9.07 5.40
N THR A 209 5.73 9.15 6.56
CA THR A 209 6.39 9.25 7.88
C THR A 209 7.20 8.01 8.21
N TYR A 210 6.81 6.86 7.67
CA TYR A 210 7.48 5.57 7.88
C TYR A 210 8.35 5.16 6.71
N ILE A 211 8.38 5.92 5.61
CA ILE A 211 9.15 5.58 4.42
C ILE A 211 10.53 6.23 4.47
N ASN A 212 11.58 5.42 4.31
CA ASN A 212 12.94 5.91 4.16
C ASN A 212 13.14 6.50 2.75
N SER A 213 12.96 7.82 2.65
CA SER A 213 13.02 8.56 1.38
C SER A 213 14.37 8.49 0.66
N LYS A 214 15.45 8.03 1.32
CA LYS A 214 16.77 7.83 0.70
C LYS A 214 16.82 6.59 -0.21
N LYS A 215 15.95 5.60 0.03
CA LYS A 215 15.85 4.39 -0.78
C LYS A 215 14.84 4.63 -1.89
N LYS A 216 15.31 4.63 -3.14
CA LYS A 216 14.48 4.91 -4.33
C LYS A 216 14.09 3.66 -5.13
N ASN A 217 14.77 2.53 -4.89
CA ASN A 217 14.58 1.33 -5.72
C ASN A 217 13.42 0.44 -5.25
N TYR A 218 13.03 0.54 -3.98
CA TYR A 218 11.88 -0.14 -3.37
C TYR A 218 11.33 0.73 -2.23
N ILE A 219 10.13 0.43 -1.75
CA ILE A 219 9.50 1.11 -0.62
C ILE A 219 10.15 0.56 0.66
N SER A 220 11.14 1.29 1.15
CA SER A 220 11.86 0.98 2.39
C SER A 220 11.13 1.63 3.56
N LEU A 221 10.85 0.85 4.60
CA LEU A 221 10.11 1.25 5.78
C LEU A 221 11.05 1.35 6.99
N LYS A 222 10.72 2.29 7.86
CA LYS A 222 11.32 2.50 9.18
C LYS A 222 10.20 2.85 10.14
N PHE A 223 9.74 1.86 10.91
CA PHE A 223 8.77 2.09 11.97
C PHE A 223 9.47 2.55 13.26
N PRO A 224 8.85 3.44 14.06
CA PRO A 224 9.31 3.71 15.42
C PRO A 224 9.35 2.42 16.23
N GLY A 225 10.42 2.19 16.99
CA GLY A 225 10.60 0.98 17.80
C GLY A 225 11.28 -0.19 17.05
N ASP A 226 11.32 -0.15 15.72
CA ASP A 226 12.02 -1.16 14.92
C ASP A 226 13.54 -1.03 15.03
N ASN A 227 14.22 -2.19 15.03
CA ASN A 227 15.66 -2.30 15.20
C ASN A 227 16.45 -1.98 13.91
N VAL A 228 15.76 -1.83 12.77
CA VAL A 228 16.35 -1.51 11.48
C VAL A 228 15.81 -0.22 10.85
N GLU A 229 16.64 0.40 10.02
CA GLU A 229 16.32 1.63 9.28
C GLU A 229 15.80 1.35 7.85
N ASP A 230 15.69 0.07 7.50
CA ASP A 230 15.49 -0.38 6.13
C ASP A 230 14.80 -1.75 6.07
N ALA A 231 13.48 -1.72 6.19
CA ALA A 231 12.63 -2.90 6.12
C ALA A 231 11.74 -2.89 4.88
N VAL A 232 11.21 -4.04 4.50
CA VAL A 232 10.23 -4.18 3.41
C VAL A 232 9.12 -5.14 3.81
N ILE A 233 7.87 -4.83 3.43
CA ILE A 233 6.72 -5.70 3.62
C ILE A 233 6.56 -6.62 2.41
N LEU A 234 6.60 -7.93 2.63
CA LEU A 234 6.39 -8.99 1.65
C LEU A 234 5.09 -9.74 1.97
N ALA A 235 3.98 -9.11 1.57
CA ALA A 235 2.61 -9.43 2.01
C ALA A 235 1.82 -10.39 1.11
N ASN A 236 2.40 -10.93 0.03
CA ASN A 236 1.68 -11.85 -0.87
C ASN A 236 2.59 -13.01 -1.33
N ILE A 237 3.21 -13.66 -0.34
CA ILE A 237 4.06 -14.83 -0.60
C ILE A 237 3.30 -16.15 -0.40
N LEU A 238 2.22 -16.13 0.38
CA LEU A 238 1.34 -17.28 0.60
C LEU A 238 0.59 -17.66 -0.69
N GLY A 239 0.12 -18.91 -0.76
CA GLY A 239 -0.52 -19.49 -1.96
C GLY A 239 0.44 -20.28 -2.86
N GLY A 240 -0.04 -20.69 -4.04
CA GLY A 240 0.69 -21.59 -4.94
C GLY A 240 2.13 -21.16 -5.23
N SER A 241 3.06 -22.11 -5.22
CA SER A 241 4.48 -21.92 -5.56
C SER A 241 5.28 -20.94 -4.65
N ILE A 242 5.03 -20.92 -3.34
CA ILE A 242 5.77 -20.10 -2.33
C ILE A 242 7.28 -20.09 -2.57
N ASN A 243 7.88 -21.28 -2.74
CA ASN A 243 9.33 -21.41 -2.96
C ASN A 243 9.81 -20.69 -4.24
N THR A 244 9.01 -20.70 -5.30
CA THR A 244 9.31 -19.99 -6.54
C THR A 244 9.19 -18.48 -6.34
N LYS A 245 8.10 -18.03 -5.72
CA LYS A 245 7.89 -16.61 -5.37
C LYS A 245 9.05 -16.07 -4.55
N MET A 246 9.47 -16.77 -3.48
CA MET A 246 10.61 -16.38 -2.65
C MET A 246 11.92 -16.30 -3.45
N THR A 247 12.13 -17.26 -4.37
CA THR A 247 13.33 -17.25 -5.23
C THR A 247 13.37 -16.00 -6.09
N ASN A 248 12.24 -15.67 -6.73
CA ASN A 248 12.13 -14.52 -7.60
C ASN A 248 12.37 -13.21 -6.85
N VAL A 249 11.70 -13.03 -5.71
CA VAL A 249 11.80 -11.82 -4.89
C VAL A 249 13.22 -11.64 -4.35
N PHE A 250 13.78 -12.64 -3.67
CA PHE A 250 15.12 -12.52 -3.09
C PHE A 250 16.20 -12.38 -4.17
N SER A 251 16.06 -13.03 -5.32
CA SER A 251 17.03 -12.87 -6.42
C SER A 251 17.03 -11.45 -6.97
N ARG A 252 15.84 -10.86 -7.21
CA ARG A 252 15.70 -9.49 -7.68
C ARG A 252 16.22 -8.49 -6.65
N MET A 253 15.81 -8.65 -5.40
CA MET A 253 16.10 -7.68 -4.35
C MET A 253 17.50 -7.82 -3.74
N LYS A 254 18.29 -8.82 -4.17
CA LYS A 254 19.67 -9.05 -3.73
C LYS A 254 20.59 -7.87 -4.02
N GLU A 255 20.34 -7.13 -5.10
CA GLU A 255 21.13 -5.93 -5.43
C GLU A 255 20.84 -4.75 -4.50
N PHE A 256 19.64 -4.69 -3.92
CA PHE A 256 19.20 -3.59 -3.05
C PHE A 256 19.47 -3.84 -1.57
N GLN A 257 19.55 -5.12 -1.18
CA GLN A 257 19.85 -5.60 0.17
C GLN A 257 19.04 -4.96 1.32
N PRO A 258 17.68 -5.06 1.31
CA PRO A 258 16.89 -4.72 2.50
C PRO A 258 17.42 -5.37 3.78
N LYS A 259 17.37 -4.65 4.90
CA LYS A 259 17.89 -5.17 6.19
C LYS A 259 16.89 -6.03 6.92
N LYS A 260 15.59 -5.83 6.70
CA LYS A 260 14.53 -6.65 7.27
C LYS A 260 13.41 -6.92 6.29
N TRP A 261 12.82 -8.10 6.40
CA TRP A 261 11.67 -8.54 5.61
C TRP A 261 10.53 -8.88 6.54
N TYR A 262 9.49 -8.05 6.56
CA TYR A 262 8.22 -8.40 7.19
C TYR A 262 7.47 -9.34 6.25
N MET A 263 7.42 -10.62 6.59
CA MET A 263 7.06 -11.67 5.64
C MET A 263 5.96 -12.56 6.20
N GLU A 264 4.96 -12.82 5.36
CA GLU A 264 3.98 -13.87 5.62
C GLU A 264 4.60 -15.28 5.48
N ALA A 265 3.94 -16.32 6.01
CA ALA A 265 4.35 -17.73 5.93
C ALA A 265 5.30 -18.22 7.04
N GLY A 266 5.37 -17.50 8.16
CA GLY A 266 6.05 -17.95 9.38
C GLY A 266 7.57 -18.09 9.27
N TYR A 267 8.20 -17.57 8.21
CA TYR A 267 9.67 -17.47 8.14
C TYR A 267 10.15 -16.42 9.13
N ARG A 268 11.24 -16.72 9.82
CA ARG A 268 11.92 -15.76 10.69
C ARG A 268 13.42 -16.01 10.80
N GLY A 269 14.13 -15.10 11.47
CA GLY A 269 15.53 -15.22 11.86
C GLY A 269 16.49 -14.48 10.95
N LYS A 270 17.78 -14.68 11.16
CA LYS A 270 18.87 -13.95 10.49
C LYS A 270 19.50 -14.78 9.39
N TYR A 271 19.86 -14.10 8.29
CA TYR A 271 20.38 -14.70 7.06
C TYR A 271 21.43 -13.79 6.43
N LEU A 272 22.16 -14.30 5.43
CA LEU A 272 23.10 -13.52 4.62
C LEU A 272 22.69 -13.52 3.15
N TYR A 273 22.85 -12.40 2.46
CA TYR A 273 22.63 -12.30 1.00
C TYR A 273 23.57 -13.18 0.16
N THR A 274 24.65 -13.67 0.76
CA THR A 274 25.58 -14.63 0.16
C THR A 274 25.06 -16.07 0.19
N MET A 275 24.05 -16.37 1.01
CA MET A 275 23.45 -17.70 1.10
C MET A 275 22.69 -18.07 -0.18
N LYS A 276 22.60 -19.37 -0.46
CA LYS A 276 21.68 -19.85 -1.48
C LYS A 276 20.26 -19.74 -0.94
N ILE A 277 19.33 -19.27 -1.76
CA ILE A 277 17.92 -19.16 -1.39
C ILE A 277 17.32 -20.55 -1.03
N SER A 278 17.88 -21.64 -1.56
CA SER A 278 17.53 -23.01 -1.16
C SER A 278 17.76 -23.29 0.32
N ASP A 279 18.73 -22.65 0.94
CA ASP A 279 19.13 -22.91 2.32
C ASP A 279 18.22 -22.16 3.28
N ILE A 280 17.78 -20.95 2.89
CA ILE A 280 16.72 -20.19 3.58
C ILE A 280 15.42 -21.03 3.64
N LYS A 281 15.05 -21.69 2.54
CA LYS A 281 13.85 -22.54 2.50
C LYS A 281 13.93 -23.77 3.41
N LYS A 282 15.14 -24.19 3.78
CA LYS A 282 15.42 -25.37 4.60
C LYS A 282 15.70 -25.02 6.07
N SER A 283 15.69 -23.75 6.47
CA SER A 283 16.10 -23.29 7.80
C SER A 283 15.13 -23.63 8.94
N ASP A 284 14.23 -24.60 8.74
CA ASP A 284 13.06 -24.86 9.60
C ASP A 284 12.27 -23.59 9.95
N LYS A 285 12.35 -22.57 9.09
CA LYS A 285 11.78 -21.23 9.26
C LYS A 285 12.31 -20.47 10.49
N LYS A 286 13.39 -20.92 11.15
CA LYS A 286 13.97 -20.29 12.34
C LYS A 286 15.24 -19.48 12.06
N GLY A 287 15.78 -19.57 10.85
CA GLY A 287 16.98 -18.86 10.43
C GLY A 287 18.27 -19.49 10.94
N PHE A 288 19.35 -18.73 10.86
CA PHE A 288 20.70 -19.17 11.19
C PHE A 288 21.32 -18.25 12.23
N GLU A 289 22.34 -18.74 12.92
CA GLU A 289 23.21 -17.90 13.74
C GLU A 289 24.11 -17.08 12.80
N VAL A 290 23.96 -15.75 12.83
CA VAL A 290 24.70 -14.81 11.99
C VAL A 290 25.27 -13.73 12.90
N THR A 291 26.56 -13.42 12.75
CA THR A 291 27.21 -12.34 13.49
C THR A 291 26.53 -11.00 13.22
N GLU A 292 26.24 -10.26 14.30
CA GLU A 292 25.55 -8.96 14.24
C GLU A 292 26.24 -7.93 13.33
N THR A 293 27.57 -8.04 13.19
CA THR A 293 28.42 -7.12 12.42
C THR A 293 28.57 -7.47 10.93
N ASP A 294 27.95 -8.54 10.42
CA ASP A 294 28.10 -8.91 9.01
C ASP A 294 27.34 -7.91 8.10
N PRO A 295 28.02 -7.24 7.16
CA PRO A 295 27.39 -6.25 6.29
C PRO A 295 26.34 -6.84 5.33
N ASN A 296 26.40 -8.15 5.05
CA ASN A 296 25.45 -8.86 4.19
C ASN A 296 24.27 -9.47 4.96
N LYS A 297 24.18 -9.22 6.27
CA LYS A 297 23.07 -9.67 7.12
C LYS A 297 21.75 -9.02 6.72
N PHE A 298 20.70 -9.83 6.74
CA PHE A 298 19.32 -9.39 6.79
C PHE A 298 18.50 -10.26 7.73
N GLU A 299 17.38 -9.73 8.18
CA GLU A 299 16.44 -10.38 9.10
C GLU A 299 15.14 -10.66 8.35
N ILE A 300 14.54 -11.83 8.57
CA ILE A 300 13.14 -12.08 8.20
C ILE A 300 12.37 -12.09 9.50
N GLU A 301 11.25 -11.38 9.53
CA GLU A 301 10.32 -11.38 10.65
C GLU A 301 8.94 -11.83 10.20
N CYS A 302 8.32 -12.71 11.00
CA CYS A 302 7.01 -13.25 10.70
C CYS A 302 5.96 -12.13 10.84
N MET A 303 4.99 -12.03 9.93
CA MET A 303 3.82 -11.15 10.13
C MET A 303 2.59 -11.90 10.67
N ASP A 304 2.73 -13.18 11.05
CA ASP A 304 1.62 -14.05 11.44
C ASP A 304 0.83 -13.56 12.68
N CYS A 305 1.37 -12.61 13.45
CA CYS A 305 0.71 -11.99 14.59
C CYS A 305 -0.12 -10.76 14.23
N ILE A 306 0.12 -10.13 13.07
CA ILE A 306 -0.62 -8.96 12.59
C ILE A 306 -1.84 -9.45 11.83
N ASN A 307 -3.03 -9.33 12.43
CA ASN A 307 -4.26 -9.82 11.80
C ASN A 307 -4.89 -8.75 10.90
N ILE A 308 -4.87 -9.01 9.59
CA ILE A 308 -5.48 -8.15 8.56
C ILE A 308 -6.80 -8.72 7.99
N ASP A 309 -7.26 -9.85 8.51
CA ASP A 309 -8.48 -10.54 8.06
C ASP A 309 -9.73 -10.07 8.85
N GLU A 310 -10.87 -10.70 8.58
CA GLU A 310 -12.16 -10.46 9.25
C GLU A 310 -11.99 -10.39 10.79
N ASN A 311 -12.52 -9.33 11.41
CA ASN A 311 -12.45 -9.03 12.84
C ASN A 311 -11.02 -8.75 13.39
N GLY A 312 -9.98 -8.81 12.57
CA GLY A 312 -8.60 -8.52 12.97
C GLY A 312 -8.35 -7.04 13.26
N TRP A 313 -9.03 -6.15 12.55
CA TRP A 313 -8.82 -4.70 12.60
C TRP A 313 -9.22 -4.06 13.94
N ASN A 314 -10.13 -4.70 14.67
CA ASN A 314 -10.52 -4.29 16.02
C ASN A 314 -9.50 -4.66 17.10
N LYS A 315 -8.59 -5.59 16.84
CA LYS A 315 -7.50 -5.90 17.75
C LYS A 315 -6.38 -4.87 17.57
N ILE A 316 -5.73 -4.50 18.67
CA ILE A 316 -4.45 -3.79 18.65
C ILE A 316 -3.35 -4.79 18.95
N GLU A 317 -2.34 -4.82 18.09
CA GLU A 317 -1.18 -5.68 18.23
C GLU A 317 0.00 -4.86 18.75
N GLU A 318 0.67 -5.34 19.79
CA GLU A 318 1.85 -4.66 20.32
C GLU A 318 3.06 -4.93 19.41
N CYS A 319 3.27 -4.11 18.37
CA CYS A 319 4.33 -4.29 17.37
C CYS A 319 5.74 -4.44 17.99
N ASP A 320 6.04 -3.67 19.04
CA ASP A 320 7.29 -3.74 19.82
C ASP A 320 7.51 -5.12 20.47
N LYS A 321 6.44 -5.85 20.79
CA LYS A 321 6.50 -7.19 21.41
C LYS A 321 6.32 -8.32 20.39
N CYS A 322 6.22 -8.01 19.09
CA CYS A 322 6.06 -9.02 18.07
C CYS A 322 7.01 -8.81 16.88
N ILE A 323 6.68 -7.94 15.93
CA ILE A 323 7.38 -7.82 14.65
C ILE A 323 8.62 -6.90 14.71
N PHE A 324 8.82 -6.11 15.78
CA PHE A 324 9.98 -5.23 15.87
C PHE A 324 11.20 -5.86 16.57
N ASN A 325 11.00 -6.84 17.46
CA ASN A 325 12.05 -7.34 18.36
C ASN A 325 12.28 -8.87 18.31
N ASP A 326 12.25 -9.51 17.13
CA ASP A 326 12.54 -10.95 16.93
C ASP A 326 11.64 -11.94 17.74
N ASP A 327 10.60 -11.43 18.40
CA ASP A 327 9.80 -12.09 19.43
C ASP A 327 8.39 -12.51 18.92
N CYS A 328 8.28 -12.98 17.67
CA CYS A 328 7.04 -13.49 17.07
C CYS A 328 6.23 -14.39 18.05
N ILE A 329 5.06 -13.89 18.49
CA ILE A 329 4.28 -14.38 19.65
C ILE A 329 3.82 -15.85 19.51
N LYS A 330 3.57 -16.33 18.28
CA LYS A 330 3.16 -17.73 18.01
C LYS A 330 4.19 -18.79 18.42
N GLN A 331 5.37 -18.39 18.89
CA GLN A 331 6.34 -19.27 19.56
C GLN A 331 5.92 -19.69 20.97
N LYS A 332 5.16 -18.86 21.68
CA LYS A 332 4.76 -19.12 23.08
C LYS A 332 3.59 -20.09 23.14
N GLU A 333 2.60 -19.91 22.26
CA GLU A 333 1.39 -20.74 22.20
C GLU A 333 1.61 -22.18 21.71
N ASN A 334 2.72 -22.46 21.00
CA ASN A 334 3.07 -23.83 20.56
C ASN A 334 4.03 -24.54 21.53
N LYS A 335 4.32 -23.94 22.69
CA LYS A 335 5.17 -24.51 23.75
C LYS A 335 4.43 -24.76 25.07
N GLU A 336 3.14 -24.43 25.11
CA GLU A 336 2.17 -24.87 26.12
C GLU A 336 1.32 -26.00 25.54
#